data_AF-A0A369N2B7-F1
#
_entry.id   AF-A0A369N2B7-F1
#
_cell.length_a   1.000
_cell.length_b   1.000
_cell.length_c   1.000
_cell.angle_alpha   90.00
_cell.angle_beta   90.00
_cell.angle_gamma   90.00
#
_symmetry.space_group_name_H-M   'P 1'
#
loop_
_entity.id
_entity.type
_entity.pdbx_description
1 polymer ?
#
loop_
_entity_poly.entity_id
_entity_poly.type
_entity_poly.pdbx_seq_one_letter_code
_entity_poly.pdbx_strand_id
1 'polypeptide(L)'
;MIWRCATYEFDTRMPIVMGILNVTPDSFSDGGQHDGFDAALAHAERMAEEGARIIDVGGESTRPGAAPVSVDEELARVLPVVRALAQRDVCVSIDTRHAEVARACLEAGAAIVNDVSGFRDPAMVDAVRDSDCGLVVMHMQGDPSTMQNAPSYDDVVADVREWLRDRAAALEAAGVAHDRICIDPGPGFGKTPSQTLELVRNFQEFVRLGYPVMVAVSRKSFLGWAYGIDEPSARDEVSAAEALMACELGASVVRAHNVAATVAALEGLRPYALIGMGCNVPLVASPGEEREGKIAMLNQAITELCSLPDSQIVDISSFYESEPAYYLDQDSFVNAVVLLRTGIPPKELLGYLHAVENSLGRVREVRNGPRTCDLDILDYQLYVVDADVLTLPHPRLLERDFVVQPLLELLPGHVLANDVPVSVDGVTVGKSVRL
;
A
#
# COMPACT_ATOMS: atom_id res chain seq x y z
N MET A 1 3.88 1.76 8.42
CA MET A 1 4.67 0.69 9.07
C MET A 1 6.12 0.81 8.59
N ILE A 2 7.06 0.07 9.18
CA ILE A 2 8.42 -0.05 8.65
C ILE A 2 8.54 -1.38 7.91
N TRP A 3 8.97 -1.34 6.65
CA TRP A 3 9.37 -2.54 5.92
C TRP A 3 10.86 -2.80 6.14
N ARG A 4 11.19 -3.95 6.73
CA ARG A 4 12.55 -4.35 7.09
C ARG A 4 13.16 -5.25 6.03
N CYS A 5 14.36 -4.90 5.58
CA CYS A 5 15.07 -5.57 4.51
C CYS A 5 16.56 -5.68 4.87
N ALA A 6 16.93 -6.71 5.62
CA ALA A 6 18.26 -6.87 6.19
C ALA A 6 18.67 -5.61 7.01
N THR A 7 19.72 -4.90 6.60
CA THR A 7 20.17 -3.67 7.26
C THR A 7 19.41 -2.41 6.84
N TYR A 8 18.44 -2.53 5.92
CA TYR A 8 17.65 -1.42 5.40
C TYR A 8 16.26 -1.41 6.04
N GLU A 9 15.78 -0.22 6.34
CA GLU A 9 14.42 0.02 6.85
C GLU A 9 13.76 1.09 5.99
N PHE A 10 12.52 0.84 5.59
CA PHE A 10 11.74 1.77 4.78
C PHE A 10 10.43 2.15 5.48
N ASP A 11 10.25 3.43 5.75
CA ASP A 11 8.98 3.96 6.24
C ASP A 11 7.96 4.03 5.11
N THR A 12 7.00 3.11 5.15
CA THR A 12 5.98 2.95 4.10
C THR A 12 4.87 3.99 4.18
N ARG A 13 4.95 4.95 5.13
CA ARG A 13 4.15 6.17 5.06
C ARG A 13 4.51 6.99 3.83
N MET A 14 5.70 6.82 3.24
CA MET A 14 6.07 7.43 1.96
C MET A 14 6.29 6.36 0.88
N PRO A 15 5.98 6.64 -0.39
CA PRO A 15 6.31 5.75 -1.49
C PRO A 15 7.81 5.49 -1.59
N ILE A 16 8.17 4.25 -1.85
CA ILE A 16 9.54 3.79 -2.06
C ILE A 16 9.66 3.36 -3.52
N VAL A 17 10.59 3.96 -4.27
CA VAL A 17 10.81 3.59 -5.67
C VAL A 17 11.87 2.49 -5.77
N MET A 18 11.48 1.40 -6.41
CA MET A 18 12.30 0.24 -6.77
C MET A 18 12.57 0.29 -8.29
N GLY A 19 13.83 0.54 -8.66
CA GLY A 19 14.28 0.60 -10.05
C GLY A 19 14.55 -0.78 -10.64
N ILE A 20 14.02 -1.07 -11.83
CA ILE A 20 14.18 -2.36 -12.51
C ILE A 20 15.51 -2.42 -13.27
N LEU A 21 16.38 -3.36 -12.91
CA LEU A 21 17.62 -3.67 -13.62
C LEU A 21 17.58 -5.09 -14.22
N ASN A 22 17.19 -5.19 -15.50
CA ASN A 22 17.23 -6.46 -16.22
C ASN A 22 18.65 -6.75 -16.71
N VAL A 23 19.22 -7.89 -16.30
CA VAL A 23 20.55 -8.36 -16.72
C VAL A 23 20.40 -9.53 -17.68
N THR A 24 19.74 -9.27 -18.81
CA THR A 24 19.55 -10.25 -19.90
C THR A 24 20.43 -9.89 -21.10
N PRO A 25 20.81 -10.86 -21.96
CA PRO A 25 21.66 -10.61 -23.12
C PRO A 25 21.16 -9.49 -24.03
N ASP A 26 19.84 -9.38 -24.19
CA ASP A 26 19.21 -8.38 -25.05
C ASP A 26 19.26 -6.96 -24.46
N SER A 27 19.41 -6.82 -23.14
CA SER A 27 19.31 -5.53 -22.43
C SER A 27 20.52 -4.61 -22.62
N PHE A 28 21.68 -5.16 -23.02
CA PHE A 28 22.93 -4.41 -23.20
C PHE A 28 23.68 -4.86 -24.47
N SER A 29 22.95 -5.33 -25.48
CA SER A 29 23.45 -6.10 -26.63
C SER A 29 24.40 -5.36 -27.61
N ASP A 30 24.74 -4.09 -27.35
CA ASP A 30 25.67 -3.31 -28.17
C ASP A 30 27.16 -3.49 -27.78
N GLY A 31 27.48 -4.29 -26.76
CA GLY A 31 28.86 -4.54 -26.26
C GLY A 31 29.13 -5.98 -25.79
N GLY A 32 30.39 -6.32 -25.52
CA GLY A 32 30.80 -7.64 -25.01
C GLY A 32 30.32 -7.93 -23.58
N GLN A 33 30.64 -9.11 -23.02
CA GLN A 33 30.19 -9.49 -21.65
C GLN A 33 30.65 -8.51 -20.56
N HIS A 34 31.84 -7.91 -20.70
CA HIS A 34 32.32 -6.87 -19.78
C HIS A 34 31.55 -5.55 -19.93
N ASP A 35 31.19 -5.19 -21.15
CA ASP A 35 30.41 -3.97 -21.43
C ASP A 35 29.00 -4.07 -20.84
N GLY A 36 28.39 -5.26 -20.85
CA GLY A 36 27.09 -5.50 -20.23
C GLY A 36 27.10 -5.36 -18.71
N PHE A 37 28.17 -5.80 -18.04
CA PHE A 37 28.33 -5.64 -16.58
C PHE A 37 28.52 -4.17 -16.20
N ASP A 38 29.46 -3.47 -16.85
CA ASP A 38 29.73 -2.06 -16.55
C ASP A 38 28.52 -1.18 -16.89
N ALA A 39 27.80 -1.48 -17.97
CA ALA A 39 26.55 -0.80 -18.33
C ALA A 39 25.44 -1.03 -17.30
N ALA A 40 25.31 -2.24 -16.76
CA ALA A 40 24.34 -2.54 -15.72
C ALA A 40 24.63 -1.76 -14.42
N LEU A 41 25.89 -1.68 -14.01
CA LEU A 41 26.30 -0.89 -12.85
C LEU A 41 26.06 0.62 -13.06
N ALA A 42 26.46 1.15 -14.22
CA ALA A 42 26.22 2.55 -14.55
C ALA A 42 24.71 2.85 -14.61
N HIS A 43 23.87 1.90 -15.03
CA HIS A 43 22.42 2.08 -15.04
C HIS A 43 21.83 2.08 -13.62
N ALA A 44 22.30 1.20 -12.75
CA ALA A 44 21.90 1.18 -11.34
C ALA A 44 22.27 2.49 -10.62
N GLU A 45 23.48 3.01 -10.86
CA GLU A 45 23.93 4.30 -10.31
C GLU A 45 23.02 5.45 -10.78
N ARG A 46 22.69 5.51 -12.07
CA ARG A 46 21.72 6.50 -12.58
C ARG A 46 20.36 6.39 -11.91
N MET A 47 19.82 5.18 -11.75
CA MET A 47 18.53 4.99 -11.07
C MET A 47 18.58 5.47 -9.61
N ALA A 48 19.69 5.24 -8.91
CA ALA A 48 19.87 5.74 -7.55
C ALA A 48 19.93 7.29 -7.51
N GLU A 49 20.64 7.92 -8.46
CA GLU A 49 20.67 9.39 -8.63
C GLU A 49 19.29 9.97 -8.96
N GLU A 50 18.48 9.24 -9.72
CA GLU A 50 17.09 9.60 -10.06
C GLU A 50 16.11 9.41 -8.89
N GLY A 51 16.53 8.78 -7.78
CA GLY A 51 15.75 8.64 -6.56
C GLY A 51 15.28 7.23 -6.23
N ALA A 52 15.72 6.20 -6.96
CA ALA A 52 15.45 4.82 -6.58
C ALA A 52 16.15 4.49 -5.26
N ARG A 53 15.39 3.93 -4.33
CA ARG A 53 15.88 3.49 -3.01
C ARG A 53 16.26 2.02 -2.99
N ILE A 54 15.77 1.26 -3.97
CA ILE A 54 16.04 -0.16 -4.15
C ILE A 54 16.32 -0.40 -5.64
N ILE A 55 17.30 -1.25 -5.95
CA ILE A 55 17.56 -1.74 -7.31
C ILE A 55 17.18 -3.22 -7.37
N ASP A 56 16.23 -3.56 -8.26
CA ASP A 56 15.72 -4.91 -8.45
C ASP A 56 16.39 -5.56 -9.65
N VAL A 57 17.25 -6.54 -9.38
CA VAL A 57 18.10 -7.20 -10.36
C VAL A 57 17.43 -8.48 -10.83
N GLY A 58 17.12 -8.59 -12.13
CA GLY A 58 16.49 -9.77 -12.71
C GLY A 58 17.32 -10.38 -13.83
N GLY A 59 17.58 -11.70 -13.74
CA GLY A 59 18.34 -12.45 -14.76
C GLY A 59 17.48 -13.22 -15.76
N GLU A 60 16.18 -13.37 -15.47
CA GLU A 60 15.21 -14.09 -16.28
C GLU A 60 14.12 -13.12 -16.79
N SER A 61 13.78 -13.22 -18.07
CA SER A 61 12.65 -12.45 -18.62
C SER A 61 11.34 -13.11 -18.21
N THR A 62 10.50 -12.39 -17.47
CA THR A 62 9.14 -12.84 -17.11
C THR A 62 8.10 -12.51 -18.17
N ARG A 63 8.52 -12.09 -19.37
CA ARG A 63 7.61 -11.79 -20.49
C ARG A 63 6.97 -13.08 -21.02
N PRO A 64 5.68 -13.05 -21.43
CA PRO A 64 5.04 -14.21 -22.04
C PRO A 64 5.84 -14.76 -23.23
N GLY A 65 6.09 -16.06 -23.24
CA GLY A 65 6.84 -16.75 -24.30
C GLY A 65 8.37 -16.73 -24.18
N ALA A 66 8.94 -16.15 -23.12
CA ALA A 66 10.37 -16.24 -22.85
C ALA A 66 10.79 -17.70 -22.55
N ALA A 67 11.99 -18.10 -23.00
CA ALA A 67 12.55 -19.41 -22.69
C ALA A 67 12.98 -19.45 -21.21
N PRO A 68 12.72 -20.56 -20.49
CA PRO A 68 13.24 -20.74 -19.13
C PRO A 68 14.76 -20.64 -19.09
N VAL A 69 15.28 -19.93 -18.10
CA VAL A 69 16.73 -19.81 -17.88
C VAL A 69 17.17 -20.86 -16.86
N SER A 70 18.33 -21.48 -17.09
CA SER A 70 18.90 -22.42 -16.11
C SER A 70 19.45 -21.68 -14.89
N VAL A 71 19.49 -22.34 -13.72
CA VAL A 71 20.05 -21.75 -12.49
C VAL A 71 21.48 -21.24 -12.70
N ASP A 72 22.33 -22.04 -13.34
CA ASP A 72 23.74 -21.66 -13.61
C ASP A 72 23.84 -20.41 -14.48
N GLU A 73 22.98 -20.30 -15.49
CA GLU A 73 22.95 -19.16 -16.40
C GLU A 73 22.41 -17.90 -15.71
N GLU A 74 21.36 -18.03 -14.90
CA GLU A 74 20.83 -16.91 -14.12
C GLU A 74 21.87 -16.41 -13.11
N LEU A 75 22.52 -17.32 -12.36
CA LEU A 75 23.62 -16.99 -11.44
C LEU A 75 24.75 -16.23 -12.15
N ALA A 76 25.17 -16.70 -13.33
CA ALA A 76 26.22 -16.05 -14.11
C ALA A 76 25.86 -14.61 -14.51
N ARG A 77 24.57 -14.32 -14.70
CA ARG A 77 24.07 -12.98 -15.01
C ARG A 77 23.97 -12.09 -13.78
N VAL A 78 23.29 -12.54 -12.72
CA VAL A 78 22.89 -11.68 -11.60
C VAL A 78 23.92 -11.57 -10.49
N LEU A 79 24.62 -12.66 -10.18
CA LEU A 79 25.46 -12.74 -8.98
C LEU A 79 26.62 -11.71 -8.98
N PRO A 80 27.33 -11.46 -10.11
CA PRO A 80 28.36 -10.43 -10.16
C PRO A 80 27.78 -9.02 -9.91
N VAL A 81 26.62 -8.73 -10.49
CA VAL A 81 25.95 -7.41 -10.38
C VAL A 81 25.46 -7.18 -8.96
N VAL A 82 24.76 -8.16 -8.38
CA VAL A 82 24.28 -8.11 -6.98
C VAL A 82 25.44 -7.84 -6.02
N ARG A 83 26.54 -8.62 -6.14
CA ARG A 83 27.71 -8.47 -5.26
C ARG A 83 28.34 -7.08 -5.39
N ALA A 84 28.49 -6.57 -6.60
CA ALA A 84 29.10 -5.27 -6.85
C ALA A 84 28.23 -4.11 -6.33
N LEU A 85 26.91 -4.19 -6.48
CA LEU A 85 25.98 -3.19 -5.96
C LEU A 85 25.90 -3.22 -4.42
N ALA A 86 25.85 -4.42 -3.82
CA ALA A 86 25.83 -4.56 -2.37
C ALA A 86 27.12 -4.01 -1.71
N GLN A 87 28.29 -4.21 -2.33
CA GLN A 87 29.55 -3.61 -1.87
C GLN A 87 29.61 -2.08 -1.95
N ARG A 88 28.64 -1.46 -2.64
CA ARG A 88 28.48 0.00 -2.78
C ARG A 88 27.34 0.53 -1.93
N ASP A 89 26.89 -0.25 -0.94
CA ASP A 89 25.79 0.11 -0.02
C ASP A 89 24.46 0.42 -0.72
N VAL A 90 24.23 -0.20 -1.89
CA VAL A 90 22.94 -0.16 -2.58
C VAL A 90 22.02 -1.23 -2.00
N CYS A 91 20.76 -0.87 -1.70
CA CYS A 91 19.75 -1.86 -1.35
C CYS A 91 19.36 -2.65 -2.60
N VAL A 92 19.76 -3.93 -2.66
CA VAL A 92 19.52 -4.80 -3.81
C VAL A 92 18.38 -5.76 -3.52
N SER A 93 17.41 -5.79 -4.43
CA SER A 93 16.42 -6.85 -4.55
C SER A 93 16.85 -7.83 -5.65
N ILE A 94 16.71 -9.14 -5.41
CA ILE A 94 16.89 -10.17 -6.44
C ILE A 94 15.51 -10.65 -6.92
N ASP A 95 15.21 -10.43 -8.20
CA ASP A 95 14.00 -10.94 -8.89
C ASP A 95 14.31 -12.34 -9.42
N THR A 96 13.89 -13.36 -8.68
CA THR A 96 14.11 -14.76 -9.03
C THR A 96 13.05 -15.68 -8.46
N ARG A 97 12.77 -16.75 -9.20
CA ARG A 97 11.93 -17.89 -8.75
C ARG A 97 12.77 -19.11 -8.34
N HIS A 98 14.10 -19.04 -8.46
CA HIS A 98 14.99 -20.15 -8.15
C HIS A 98 15.62 -19.98 -6.76
N ALA A 99 15.31 -20.90 -5.85
CA ALA A 99 15.81 -20.86 -4.48
C ALA A 99 17.35 -20.83 -4.39
N GLU A 100 18.04 -21.52 -5.31
CA GLU A 100 19.51 -21.52 -5.38
C GLU A 100 20.09 -20.14 -5.74
N VAL A 101 19.44 -19.42 -6.66
CA VAL A 101 19.80 -18.04 -7.03
C VAL A 101 19.56 -17.10 -5.86
N ALA A 102 18.41 -17.22 -5.20
CA ALA A 102 18.07 -16.43 -4.03
C ALA A 102 19.12 -16.59 -2.92
N ARG A 103 19.49 -17.84 -2.55
CA ARG A 103 20.52 -18.11 -1.52
C ARG A 103 21.86 -17.46 -1.88
N ALA A 104 22.35 -17.69 -3.09
CA ALA A 104 23.63 -17.14 -3.52
C ALA A 104 23.64 -15.60 -3.55
N CYS A 105 22.53 -14.97 -3.93
CA CYS A 105 22.40 -13.52 -3.94
C CYS A 105 22.29 -12.94 -2.53
N LEU A 106 21.58 -13.60 -1.61
CA LEU A 106 21.54 -13.22 -0.20
C LEU A 106 22.94 -13.29 0.42
N GLU A 107 23.69 -14.36 0.18
CA GLU A 107 25.10 -14.48 0.61
C GLU A 107 26.00 -13.39 -0.01
N ALA A 108 25.67 -12.91 -1.21
CA ALA A 108 26.37 -11.83 -1.88
C ALA A 108 25.94 -10.42 -1.42
N GLY A 109 24.92 -10.31 -0.56
CA GLY A 109 24.46 -9.05 0.04
C GLY A 109 23.15 -8.50 -0.50
N ALA A 110 22.36 -9.29 -1.25
CA ALA A 110 20.98 -8.90 -1.55
C ALA A 110 20.16 -8.73 -0.26
N ALA A 111 19.38 -7.66 -0.17
CA ALA A 111 18.59 -7.31 1.00
C ALA A 111 17.12 -7.76 0.87
N ILE A 112 16.65 -8.01 -0.36
CA ILE A 112 15.28 -8.37 -0.67
C ILE A 112 15.26 -9.55 -1.65
N VAL A 113 14.33 -10.48 -1.46
CA VAL A 113 13.98 -11.50 -2.47
C VAL A 113 12.60 -11.16 -3.03
N ASN A 114 12.56 -10.90 -4.34
CA ASN A 114 11.34 -10.68 -5.09
C ASN A 114 10.99 -11.94 -5.87
N ASP A 115 9.98 -12.68 -5.38
CA ASP A 115 9.58 -13.95 -5.98
C ASP A 115 8.20 -13.83 -6.63
N VAL A 116 8.21 -13.74 -7.96
CA VAL A 116 7.01 -13.72 -8.80
C VAL A 116 6.14 -14.98 -8.67
N SER A 117 6.68 -16.08 -8.14
CA SER A 117 5.91 -17.28 -7.85
C SER A 117 5.21 -17.23 -6.48
N GLY A 118 5.53 -16.22 -5.66
CA GLY A 118 4.95 -15.96 -4.35
C GLY A 118 5.30 -17.01 -3.30
N PHE A 119 6.54 -17.49 -3.29
CA PHE A 119 7.08 -18.45 -2.31
C PHE A 119 6.29 -19.76 -2.26
N ARG A 120 5.71 -20.17 -3.41
CA ARG A 120 5.03 -21.46 -3.55
C ARG A 120 5.99 -22.63 -3.43
N ASP A 121 7.25 -22.45 -3.85
CA ASP A 121 8.30 -23.45 -3.70
C ASP A 121 8.78 -23.49 -2.23
N PRO A 122 8.64 -24.63 -1.52
CA PRO A 122 9.19 -24.80 -0.17
C PRO A 122 10.69 -24.49 -0.10
N ALA A 123 11.45 -24.77 -1.16
CA ALA A 123 12.88 -24.47 -1.19
C ALA A 123 13.14 -22.95 -1.14
N MET A 124 12.24 -22.13 -1.70
CA MET A 124 12.35 -20.67 -1.61
C MET A 124 12.03 -20.18 -0.19
N VAL A 125 11.04 -20.78 0.48
CA VAL A 125 10.76 -20.49 1.90
C VAL A 125 11.99 -20.82 2.75
N ASP A 126 12.60 -21.98 2.54
CA ASP A 126 13.81 -22.39 3.27
C ASP A 126 15.03 -21.53 2.93
N ALA A 127 15.07 -20.87 1.77
CA ALA A 127 16.13 -19.94 1.41
C ALA A 127 16.08 -18.62 2.20
N VAL A 128 14.90 -18.21 2.67
CA VAL A 128 14.69 -16.89 3.30
C VAL A 128 14.31 -16.94 4.78
N ARG A 129 13.90 -18.10 5.29
CA ARG A 129 13.40 -18.27 6.66
C ARG A 129 14.39 -17.77 7.72
N ASP A 130 15.65 -18.17 7.58
CA ASP A 130 16.71 -17.90 8.56
C ASP A 130 17.53 -16.64 8.27
N SER A 131 17.09 -15.82 7.30
CA SER A 131 17.69 -14.52 7.00
C SER A 131 16.83 -13.38 7.51
N ASP A 132 17.33 -12.15 7.47
CA ASP A 132 16.56 -10.93 7.78
C ASP A 132 16.09 -10.21 6.50
N CYS A 133 16.17 -10.85 5.33
CA CYS A 133 15.84 -10.19 4.06
C CYS A 133 14.35 -9.83 3.97
N GLY A 134 14.05 -8.76 3.24
CA GLY A 134 12.67 -8.42 2.87
C GLY A 134 12.16 -9.37 1.79
N LEU A 135 10.86 -9.63 1.76
CA LEU A 135 10.21 -10.49 0.78
C LEU A 135 9.21 -9.68 -0.03
N VAL A 136 9.18 -9.87 -1.35
CA VAL A 136 8.05 -9.44 -2.19
C VAL A 136 7.29 -10.69 -2.62
N VAL A 137 6.08 -10.82 -2.09
CA VAL A 137 5.18 -11.97 -2.29
C VAL A 137 4.17 -11.59 -3.36
N MET A 138 4.39 -12.07 -4.59
CA MET A 138 3.51 -11.73 -5.70
C MET A 138 2.43 -12.80 -5.92
N HIS A 139 1.21 -12.36 -6.20
CA HIS A 139 0.17 -13.21 -6.77
C HIS A 139 0.36 -13.39 -8.28
N MET A 140 0.33 -14.64 -8.74
CA MET A 140 0.27 -15.02 -10.15
C MET A 140 -0.56 -16.30 -10.35
N GLN A 141 -1.54 -16.26 -11.26
CA GLN A 141 -2.26 -17.45 -11.68
C GLN A 141 -1.48 -18.17 -12.77
N GLY A 142 -1.24 -19.48 -12.60
CA GLY A 142 -0.46 -20.28 -13.53
C GLY A 142 1.05 -20.05 -13.44
N ASP A 143 1.72 -20.24 -14.58
CA ASP A 143 3.16 -20.03 -14.80
C ASP A 143 3.38 -18.84 -15.74
N PRO A 144 4.46 -18.03 -15.62
CA PRO A 144 4.66 -16.83 -16.44
C PRO A 144 4.52 -17.08 -17.96
N SER A 145 4.90 -18.28 -18.43
CA SER A 145 4.83 -18.65 -19.84
C SER A 145 3.41 -18.95 -20.35
N THR A 146 2.47 -19.30 -19.47
CA THR A 146 1.11 -19.77 -19.82
C THR A 146 -0.03 -18.98 -19.18
N MET A 147 0.27 -18.14 -18.20
CA MET A 147 -0.70 -17.43 -17.36
C MET A 147 -1.71 -16.58 -18.15
N GLN A 148 -1.36 -16.14 -19.36
CA GLN A 148 -2.21 -15.28 -20.19
C GLN A 148 -3.17 -16.05 -21.10
N ASN A 149 -3.13 -17.39 -21.13
CA ASN A 149 -3.87 -18.17 -22.12
C ASN A 149 -5.38 -18.26 -21.84
N ALA A 150 -5.80 -18.26 -20.56
CA ALA A 150 -7.21 -18.23 -20.15
C ALA A 150 -7.36 -18.00 -18.62
N PRO A 151 -6.94 -16.84 -18.08
CA PRO A 151 -7.13 -16.58 -16.66
C PRO A 151 -8.62 -16.45 -16.33
N SER A 152 -9.05 -17.11 -15.26
CA SER A 152 -10.44 -17.11 -14.80
C SER A 152 -10.46 -16.75 -13.32
N TYR A 153 -11.24 -15.73 -13.01
CA TYR A 153 -11.56 -15.23 -11.66
C TYR A 153 -13.07 -15.03 -11.60
N ASP A 154 -13.66 -15.29 -10.44
CA ASP A 154 -15.04 -14.90 -10.18
C ASP A 154 -15.09 -13.42 -9.81
N ASP A 155 -14.19 -12.99 -8.93
CA ASP A 155 -13.88 -11.60 -8.59
C ASP A 155 -12.37 -11.47 -8.43
N VAL A 156 -11.71 -10.81 -9.39
CA VAL A 156 -10.24 -10.75 -9.40
C VAL A 156 -9.67 -10.02 -8.18
N VAL A 157 -10.39 -9.09 -7.59
CA VAL A 157 -9.91 -8.35 -6.41
C VAL A 157 -10.02 -9.24 -5.19
N ALA A 158 -11.20 -9.84 -4.97
CA ALA A 158 -11.45 -10.71 -3.82
C ALA A 158 -10.55 -11.95 -3.84
N ASP A 159 -10.44 -12.63 -4.99
CA ASP A 159 -9.66 -13.86 -5.17
C ASP A 159 -8.16 -13.60 -4.92
N VAL A 160 -7.61 -12.50 -5.46
CA VAL A 160 -6.20 -12.12 -5.27
C VAL A 160 -5.94 -11.71 -3.81
N ARG A 161 -6.86 -10.97 -3.19
CA ARG A 161 -6.74 -10.54 -1.79
C ARG A 161 -6.72 -11.74 -0.85
N GLU A 162 -7.64 -12.70 -1.05
CA GLU A 162 -7.68 -13.94 -0.28
C GLU A 162 -6.40 -14.76 -0.45
N TRP A 163 -5.94 -14.92 -1.68
CA TRP A 163 -4.71 -15.66 -1.95
C TRP A 163 -3.49 -15.01 -1.27
N LEU A 164 -3.33 -13.69 -1.37
CA LEU A 164 -2.21 -12.96 -0.74
C LEU A 164 -2.26 -13.05 0.78
N ARG A 165 -3.44 -12.91 1.38
CA ARG A 165 -3.66 -13.08 2.82
C ARG A 165 -3.18 -14.45 3.28
N ASP A 166 -3.65 -15.50 2.63
CA ASP A 166 -3.33 -16.88 3.02
C ASP A 166 -1.85 -17.20 2.80
N ARG A 167 -1.26 -16.66 1.73
CA ARG A 167 0.17 -16.85 1.42
C ARG A 167 1.07 -16.12 2.41
N ALA A 168 0.74 -14.90 2.79
CA ALA A 168 1.48 -14.14 3.81
C ALA A 168 1.37 -14.84 5.17
N ALA A 169 0.17 -15.26 5.58
CA ALA A 169 -0.04 -16.02 6.81
C ALA A 169 0.77 -17.34 6.83
N ALA A 170 0.92 -18.01 5.70
CA ALA A 170 1.75 -19.21 5.60
C ALA A 170 3.25 -18.92 5.77
N LEU A 171 3.74 -17.75 5.32
CA LEU A 171 5.12 -17.33 5.55
C LEU A 171 5.36 -16.95 7.02
N GLU A 172 4.41 -16.25 7.64
CA GLU A 172 4.45 -15.93 9.07
C GLU A 172 4.46 -17.21 9.93
N ALA A 173 3.60 -18.18 9.60
CA ALA A 173 3.58 -19.48 10.25
C ALA A 173 4.89 -20.28 10.04
N ALA A 174 5.65 -19.99 8.97
CA ALA A 174 6.97 -20.56 8.73
C ALA A 174 8.09 -19.84 9.51
N GLY A 175 7.80 -18.74 10.19
CA GLY A 175 8.74 -17.98 11.01
C GLY A 175 9.24 -16.68 10.37
N VAL A 176 8.71 -16.28 9.22
CA VAL A 176 9.03 -14.97 8.61
C VAL A 176 8.32 -13.86 9.40
N ALA A 177 9.06 -12.82 9.80
CA ALA A 177 8.46 -11.69 10.50
C ALA A 177 7.52 -10.87 9.59
N HIS A 178 6.41 -10.40 10.16
CA HIS A 178 5.39 -9.61 9.47
C HIS A 178 5.97 -8.39 8.73
N ASP A 179 6.87 -7.66 9.39
CA ASP A 179 7.51 -6.44 8.89
C ASP A 179 8.55 -6.69 7.79
N ARG A 180 8.86 -7.95 7.45
CA ARG A 180 9.70 -8.32 6.30
C ARG A 180 8.90 -8.52 5.02
N ILE A 181 7.59 -8.72 5.11
CA ILE A 181 6.75 -9.09 3.97
C ILE A 181 6.20 -7.85 3.29
N CYS A 182 6.37 -7.74 1.97
CA CYS A 182 5.66 -6.85 1.06
C CYS A 182 4.83 -7.72 0.10
N ILE A 183 3.59 -7.32 -0.19
CA ILE A 183 2.70 -8.06 -1.09
C ILE A 183 2.56 -7.35 -2.45
N ASP A 184 2.52 -8.12 -3.54
CA ASP A 184 2.27 -7.61 -4.90
C ASP A 184 1.03 -8.31 -5.49
N PRO A 185 -0.06 -7.58 -5.78
CA PRO A 185 -1.25 -8.12 -6.46
C PRO A 185 -0.97 -8.67 -7.87
N GLY A 186 0.19 -8.39 -8.45
CA GLY A 186 0.67 -8.90 -9.73
C GLY A 186 -0.16 -8.39 -10.92
N PRO A 187 -0.30 -7.07 -11.13
CA PRO A 187 -1.02 -6.54 -12.29
C PRO A 187 -0.40 -7.08 -13.59
N GLY A 188 -1.18 -7.59 -14.53
CA GLY A 188 -0.66 -8.20 -15.77
C GLY A 188 -0.01 -9.59 -15.61
N PHE A 189 -0.03 -10.20 -14.42
CA PHE A 189 0.39 -11.60 -14.20
C PHE A 189 -0.84 -12.51 -14.03
N GLY A 190 -1.16 -13.24 -15.11
CA GLY A 190 -2.32 -14.13 -15.17
C GLY A 190 -3.64 -13.39 -15.12
N LYS A 191 -3.73 -12.21 -15.74
CA LYS A 191 -4.92 -11.35 -15.74
C LYS A 191 -5.07 -10.69 -17.10
N THR A 192 -6.30 -10.61 -17.58
CA THR A 192 -6.66 -9.80 -18.76
C THR A 192 -6.41 -8.30 -18.49
N PRO A 193 -6.35 -7.45 -19.53
CA PRO A 193 -6.26 -6.01 -19.34
C PRO A 193 -7.39 -5.43 -18.48
N SER A 194 -8.63 -5.86 -18.70
CA SER A 194 -9.79 -5.41 -17.92
C SER A 194 -9.69 -5.81 -16.44
N GLN A 195 -9.31 -7.07 -16.16
CA GLN A 195 -9.08 -7.54 -14.79
C GLN A 195 -7.91 -6.82 -14.12
N THR A 196 -6.86 -6.47 -14.89
CA THR A 196 -5.74 -5.69 -14.36
C THR A 196 -6.19 -4.27 -14.00
N LEU A 197 -7.02 -3.64 -14.83
CA LEU A 197 -7.60 -2.32 -14.53
C LEU A 197 -8.49 -2.35 -13.29
N GLU A 198 -9.32 -3.38 -13.16
CA GLU A 198 -10.16 -3.59 -11.97
C GLU A 198 -9.31 -3.74 -10.71
N LEU A 199 -8.23 -4.52 -10.80
CA LEU A 199 -7.29 -4.70 -9.70
C LEU A 199 -6.59 -3.38 -9.30
N VAL A 200 -6.07 -2.61 -10.27
CA VAL A 200 -5.35 -1.35 -9.95
C VAL A 200 -6.25 -0.28 -9.36
N ARG A 201 -7.54 -0.29 -9.71
CA ARG A 201 -8.55 0.64 -9.18
C ARG A 201 -9.04 0.30 -7.76
N ASN A 202 -8.65 -0.85 -7.22
CA ASN A 202 -9.08 -1.31 -5.90
C ASN A 202 -7.88 -1.64 -5.00
N PHE A 203 -6.77 -0.90 -5.12
CA PHE A 203 -5.55 -1.18 -4.36
C PHE A 203 -5.73 -1.11 -2.83
N GLN A 204 -6.66 -0.29 -2.35
CA GLN A 204 -7.01 -0.18 -0.94
C GLN A 204 -7.44 -1.51 -0.32
N GLU A 205 -8.03 -2.42 -1.11
CA GLU A 205 -8.42 -3.76 -0.67
C GLU A 205 -7.22 -4.63 -0.27
N PHE A 206 -6.06 -4.43 -0.89
CA PHE A 206 -4.83 -5.13 -0.53
C PHE A 206 -4.12 -4.46 0.64
N VAL A 207 -4.23 -3.13 0.76
CA VAL A 207 -3.68 -2.37 1.90
C VAL A 207 -4.32 -2.81 3.22
N ARG A 208 -5.62 -3.15 3.20
CA ARG A 208 -6.34 -3.73 4.34
C ARG A 208 -5.77 -5.05 4.87
N LEU A 209 -4.85 -5.69 4.16
CA LEU A 209 -4.15 -6.88 4.66
C LEU A 209 -3.05 -6.54 5.68
N GLY A 210 -2.68 -5.26 5.84
CA GLY A 210 -1.71 -4.81 6.83
C GLY A 210 -0.25 -4.91 6.41
N TYR A 211 0.03 -5.12 5.12
CA TYR A 211 1.38 -5.22 4.58
C TYR A 211 1.73 -4.00 3.70
N PRO A 212 3.02 -3.68 3.51
CA PRO A 212 3.46 -2.84 2.40
C PRO A 212 2.97 -3.45 1.08
N VAL A 213 2.35 -2.64 0.23
CA VAL A 213 1.81 -3.10 -1.06
C VAL A 213 2.66 -2.54 -2.19
N MET A 214 3.13 -3.43 -3.05
CA MET A 214 3.83 -3.08 -4.28
C MET A 214 2.86 -2.81 -5.42
N VAL A 215 3.13 -1.75 -6.18
CA VAL A 215 2.55 -1.50 -7.50
C VAL A 215 3.63 -1.67 -8.58
N ALA A 216 3.46 -2.69 -9.42
CA ALA A 216 4.37 -3.01 -10.51
C ALA A 216 3.69 -2.87 -11.88
N VAL A 217 3.31 -1.66 -12.30
CA VAL A 217 2.55 -1.43 -13.56
C VAL A 217 3.43 -1.04 -14.76
N SER A 218 4.70 -0.74 -14.51
CA SER A 218 5.59 -0.10 -15.48
C SER A 218 5.68 -0.82 -16.83
N ARG A 219 5.31 -0.10 -17.89
CA ARG A 219 5.35 -0.50 -19.32
C ARG A 219 4.52 -1.74 -19.67
N LYS A 220 3.66 -2.22 -18.77
CA LYS A 220 2.89 -3.46 -19.00
C LYS A 220 1.88 -3.33 -20.14
N SER A 221 1.54 -4.46 -20.75
CA SER A 221 0.68 -4.53 -21.94
C SER A 221 -0.73 -3.97 -21.72
N PHE A 222 -1.28 -4.07 -20.50
CA PHE A 222 -2.60 -3.52 -20.19
C PHE A 222 -2.65 -1.99 -20.36
N LEU A 223 -1.52 -1.29 -20.14
CA LEU A 223 -1.42 0.15 -20.39
C LEU A 223 -1.46 0.43 -21.90
N GLY A 224 -0.80 -0.40 -22.70
CA GLY A 224 -0.90 -0.30 -24.16
C GLY A 224 -2.32 -0.49 -24.66
N TRP A 225 -3.05 -1.44 -24.07
CA TRP A 225 -4.46 -1.67 -24.35
C TRP A 225 -5.35 -0.49 -23.90
N ALA A 226 -5.14 0.04 -22.69
CA ALA A 226 -5.98 1.08 -22.11
C ALA A 226 -5.76 2.46 -22.77
N TYR A 227 -4.52 2.77 -23.13
CA TYR A 227 -4.11 4.10 -23.62
C TYR A 227 -3.77 4.12 -25.12
N GLY A 228 -3.81 2.98 -25.82
CA GLY A 228 -3.48 2.89 -27.25
C GLY A 228 -2.00 3.12 -27.57
N ILE A 229 -1.10 2.68 -26.68
CA ILE A 229 0.35 2.88 -26.80
C ILE A 229 1.04 1.53 -27.03
N ASP A 230 1.39 1.21 -28.28
CA ASP A 230 1.95 -0.10 -28.65
C ASP A 230 3.38 -0.30 -28.14
N GLU A 231 4.23 0.72 -28.28
CA GLU A 231 5.65 0.65 -27.90
C GLU A 231 5.81 0.69 -26.37
N PRO A 232 6.37 -0.34 -25.71
CA PRO A 232 6.50 -0.37 -24.26
C PRO A 232 7.28 0.81 -23.68
N SER A 233 8.35 1.28 -24.34
CA SER A 233 9.13 2.42 -23.83
C SER A 233 8.37 3.75 -23.90
N ALA A 234 7.37 3.87 -24.77
CA ALA A 234 6.51 5.05 -24.86
C ALA A 234 5.44 5.11 -23.76
N ARG A 235 5.37 4.10 -22.87
CA ARG A 235 4.39 4.02 -21.78
C ARG A 235 4.88 4.63 -20.46
N ASP A 236 6.02 5.30 -20.44
CA ASP A 236 6.63 5.78 -19.19
C ASP A 236 5.74 6.79 -18.45
N GLU A 237 5.18 7.78 -19.14
CA GLU A 237 4.31 8.80 -18.54
C GLU A 237 3.04 8.17 -17.94
N VAL A 238 2.35 7.32 -18.69
CA VAL A 238 1.15 6.62 -18.19
C VAL A 238 1.49 5.62 -17.09
N SER A 239 2.67 5.01 -17.10
CA SER A 239 3.13 4.13 -16.02
C SER A 239 3.31 4.89 -14.71
N ALA A 240 3.92 6.08 -14.77
CA ALA A 240 4.14 6.94 -13.61
C ALA A 240 2.80 7.47 -13.05
N ALA A 241 1.87 7.87 -13.91
CA ALA A 241 0.54 8.30 -13.51
C ALA A 241 -0.27 7.17 -12.82
N GLU A 242 -0.21 5.94 -13.35
CA GLU A 242 -0.86 4.78 -12.74
C GLU A 242 -0.22 4.36 -11.41
N ALA A 243 1.10 4.50 -11.28
CA ALA A 243 1.77 4.31 -10.00
C ALA A 243 1.33 5.34 -8.95
N LEU A 244 1.21 6.62 -9.34
CA LEU A 244 0.68 7.66 -8.47
C LEU A 244 -0.75 7.33 -8.01
N MET A 245 -1.64 6.91 -8.93
CA MET A 245 -3.00 6.52 -8.58
C MET A 245 -3.04 5.34 -7.60
N ALA A 246 -2.20 4.32 -7.78
CA ALA A 246 -2.09 3.23 -6.82
C ALA A 246 -1.58 3.70 -5.44
N CYS A 247 -0.64 4.66 -5.40
CA CYS A 247 -0.16 5.25 -4.15
C CYS A 247 -1.20 6.13 -3.46
N GLU A 248 -2.05 6.85 -4.21
CA GLU A 248 -3.23 7.55 -3.68
C GLU A 248 -4.15 6.53 -2.96
N LEU A 249 -4.31 5.32 -3.52
CA LEU A 249 -5.04 4.20 -2.91
C LEU A 249 -4.25 3.41 -1.83
N GLY A 250 -3.04 3.84 -1.48
CA GLY A 250 -2.26 3.32 -0.35
C GLY A 250 -1.12 2.36 -0.70
N ALA A 251 -0.83 2.10 -1.98
CA ALA A 251 0.41 1.42 -2.36
C ALA A 251 1.64 2.20 -1.86
N SER A 252 2.67 1.50 -1.39
CA SER A 252 3.86 2.11 -0.78
C SER A 252 5.17 1.73 -1.43
N VAL A 253 5.20 0.71 -2.30
CA VAL A 253 6.40 0.34 -3.05
C VAL A 253 6.10 0.39 -4.56
N VAL A 254 6.85 1.16 -5.33
CA VAL A 254 6.62 1.33 -6.77
C VAL A 254 7.78 0.69 -7.55
N ARG A 255 7.48 -0.32 -8.36
CA ARG A 255 8.46 -0.99 -9.21
C ARG A 255 8.43 -0.43 -10.64
N ALA A 256 9.50 0.25 -11.06
CA ALA A 256 9.50 1.04 -12.30
C ALA A 256 10.77 0.95 -13.15
N HIS A 257 10.61 1.06 -14.47
CA HIS A 257 11.73 1.20 -15.42
C HIS A 257 12.26 2.63 -15.51
N ASN A 258 11.36 3.62 -15.54
CA ASN A 258 11.72 5.04 -15.61
C ASN A 258 11.56 5.66 -14.22
N VAL A 259 12.67 5.68 -13.47
CA VAL A 259 12.71 6.15 -12.08
C VAL A 259 12.43 7.65 -12.03
N ALA A 260 13.13 8.45 -12.84
CA ALA A 260 12.94 9.90 -12.87
C ALA A 260 11.47 10.32 -13.08
N ALA A 261 10.78 9.73 -14.08
CA ALA A 261 9.38 10.05 -14.34
C ALA A 261 8.46 9.61 -13.19
N THR A 262 8.76 8.46 -12.58
CA THR A 262 7.99 7.94 -11.44
C THR A 262 8.14 8.83 -10.21
N VAL A 263 9.37 9.23 -9.86
CA VAL A 263 9.65 10.14 -8.76
C VAL A 263 8.96 11.48 -8.98
N ALA A 264 9.06 12.05 -10.18
CA ALA A 264 8.40 13.30 -10.52
C ALA A 264 6.87 13.22 -10.40
N ALA A 265 6.24 12.10 -10.77
CA ALA A 265 4.81 11.91 -10.59
C ALA A 265 4.43 11.80 -9.10
N LEU A 266 5.24 11.11 -8.29
CA LEU A 266 4.98 10.91 -6.86
C LEU A 266 5.14 12.20 -6.03
N GLU A 267 5.79 13.24 -6.55
CA GLU A 267 5.75 14.58 -5.94
C GLU A 267 4.32 15.14 -5.84
N GLY A 268 3.41 14.67 -6.70
CA GLY A 268 1.99 15.03 -6.68
C GLY A 268 1.14 14.21 -5.71
N LEU A 269 1.71 13.27 -4.95
CA LEU A 269 0.95 12.45 -4.01
C LEU A 269 0.43 13.30 -2.85
N ARG A 270 -0.89 13.34 -2.69
CA ARG A 270 -1.52 14.03 -1.56
C ARG A 270 -1.24 13.31 -0.25
N PRO A 271 -1.07 14.02 0.88
CA PRO A 271 -1.07 13.37 2.16
C PRO A 271 -2.42 12.74 2.48
N TYR A 272 -2.41 11.66 3.27
CA TYR A 272 -3.65 11.13 3.82
C TYR A 272 -4.02 11.81 5.14
N ALA A 273 -5.32 11.84 5.43
CA ALA A 273 -5.91 12.22 6.70
C ALA A 273 -6.91 11.15 7.13
N LEU A 274 -6.91 10.84 8.43
CA LEU A 274 -7.89 9.95 9.04
C LEU A 274 -8.95 10.80 9.72
N ILE A 275 -10.21 10.66 9.31
CA ILE A 275 -11.33 11.42 9.86
C ILE A 275 -12.21 10.48 10.69
N GLY A 276 -12.31 10.74 11.98
CA GLY A 276 -13.22 10.03 12.88
C GLY A 276 -14.59 10.67 12.84
N MET A 277 -15.63 9.87 12.76
CA MET A 277 -17.01 10.34 12.69
C MET A 277 -17.85 9.73 13.81
N GLY A 278 -18.76 10.51 14.39
CA GLY A 278 -19.71 10.03 15.39
C GLY A 278 -21.06 10.73 15.32
N CYS A 279 -22.14 9.97 15.51
CA CYS A 279 -23.52 10.47 15.55
C CYS A 279 -24.29 9.77 16.68
N ASN A 280 -24.96 10.52 17.56
CA ASN A 280 -25.90 9.95 18.53
C ASN A 280 -27.30 10.54 18.50
N VAL A 281 -27.54 11.64 17.78
CA VAL A 281 -28.88 12.23 17.62
C VAL A 281 -29.25 12.25 16.14
N PRO A 282 -30.13 11.36 15.66
CA PRO A 282 -30.62 11.45 14.29
C PRO A 282 -31.53 12.68 14.13
N LEU A 283 -31.40 13.42 13.01
CA LEU A 283 -32.29 14.56 12.72
C LEU A 283 -33.73 14.10 12.45
N VAL A 284 -33.89 12.94 11.81
CA VAL A 284 -35.18 12.34 11.48
C VAL A 284 -35.07 10.84 11.72
N ALA A 285 -35.83 10.31 12.67
CA ALA A 285 -36.00 8.88 12.90
C ALA A 285 -37.38 8.61 13.49
N SER A 286 -38.03 7.53 13.05
CA SER A 286 -39.21 7.00 13.75
C SER A 286 -38.77 6.28 15.02
N PRO A 287 -39.63 6.14 16.04
CA PRO A 287 -39.33 5.31 17.20
C PRO A 287 -38.96 3.87 16.77
N GLY A 288 -37.78 3.40 17.15
CA GLY A 288 -37.22 2.11 16.76
C GLY A 288 -36.34 2.10 15.51
N GLU A 289 -36.16 3.22 14.83
CA GLU A 289 -35.30 3.40 13.64
C GLU A 289 -34.10 4.33 13.92
N GLU A 290 -33.78 4.55 15.21
CA GLU A 290 -32.78 5.55 15.61
C GLU A 290 -31.39 5.20 15.10
N ARG A 291 -31.04 3.91 15.04
CA ARG A 291 -29.74 3.45 14.52
C ARG A 291 -29.59 3.76 13.04
N GLU A 292 -30.60 3.42 12.25
CA GLU A 292 -30.65 3.66 10.81
C GLU A 292 -30.62 5.17 10.52
N GLY A 293 -31.32 5.97 11.33
CA GLY A 293 -31.23 7.43 11.28
C GLY A 293 -29.81 7.94 11.53
N LYS A 294 -29.09 7.39 12.52
CA LYS A 294 -27.68 7.76 12.79
C LYS A 294 -26.75 7.38 11.64
N ILE A 295 -26.93 6.19 11.06
CA ILE A 295 -26.18 5.73 9.88
C ILE A 295 -26.46 6.64 8.67
N ALA A 296 -27.71 7.01 8.44
CA ALA A 296 -28.09 7.93 7.36
C ALA A 296 -27.41 9.29 7.51
N MET A 297 -27.29 9.81 8.75
CA MET A 297 -26.55 11.04 9.02
C MET A 297 -25.06 10.93 8.68
N LEU A 298 -24.41 9.83 9.06
CA LEU A 298 -23.00 9.61 8.71
C LEU A 298 -22.79 9.46 7.20
N ASN A 299 -23.70 8.79 6.49
CA ASN A 299 -23.67 8.71 5.02
C ASN A 299 -23.82 10.08 4.35
N GLN A 300 -24.66 10.96 4.91
CA GLN A 300 -24.76 12.33 4.45
C GLN A 300 -23.46 13.11 4.68
N ALA A 301 -22.82 12.95 5.85
CA ALA A 301 -21.51 13.52 6.12
C ALA A 301 -20.46 13.04 5.11
N ILE A 302 -20.39 11.73 4.84
CA ILE A 302 -19.52 11.13 3.81
C ILE A 302 -19.78 11.77 2.43
N THR A 303 -21.05 11.98 2.07
CA THR A 303 -21.42 12.61 0.78
C THR A 303 -20.88 14.05 0.69
N GLU A 304 -20.95 14.81 1.78
CA GLU A 304 -20.37 16.15 1.83
C GLU A 304 -18.83 16.13 1.83
N LEU A 305 -18.20 15.15 2.46
CA LEU A 305 -16.74 14.94 2.39
C LEU A 305 -16.26 14.67 0.95
N CYS A 306 -17.04 13.95 0.13
CA CYS A 306 -16.75 13.78 -1.30
C CYS A 306 -16.75 15.09 -2.10
N SER A 307 -17.36 16.15 -1.57
CA SER A 307 -17.45 17.46 -2.23
C SER A 307 -16.33 18.42 -1.79
N LEU A 308 -15.43 17.99 -0.91
CA LEU A 308 -14.29 18.80 -0.50
C LEU A 308 -13.33 19.04 -1.68
N PRO A 309 -12.76 20.25 -1.82
CA PRO A 309 -11.81 20.52 -2.88
C PRO A 309 -10.53 19.70 -2.68
N ASP A 310 -9.89 19.31 -3.79
CA ASP A 310 -8.60 18.62 -3.79
C ASP A 310 -8.49 17.46 -2.78
N SER A 311 -9.59 16.72 -2.66
CA SER A 311 -9.74 15.64 -1.69
C SER A 311 -10.41 14.44 -2.34
N GLN A 312 -10.01 13.24 -1.91
CA GLN A 312 -10.58 11.98 -2.36
C GLN A 312 -10.71 11.03 -1.18
N ILE A 313 -11.90 10.47 -0.99
CA ILE A 313 -12.08 9.36 -0.06
C ILE A 313 -11.45 8.12 -0.70
N VAL A 314 -10.50 7.52 0.02
CA VAL A 314 -9.84 6.27 -0.36
C VAL A 314 -10.63 5.09 0.16
N ASP A 315 -11.04 5.16 1.44
CA ASP A 315 -11.72 4.05 2.10
C ASP A 315 -12.55 4.53 3.30
N ILE A 316 -13.50 3.70 3.73
CA ILE A 316 -14.40 3.94 4.85
C ILE A 316 -14.52 2.65 5.67
N SER A 317 -14.39 2.77 6.98
CA SER A 317 -14.58 1.62 7.87
C SER A 317 -16.04 1.14 7.83
N SER A 318 -16.29 -0.02 8.42
CA SER A 318 -17.66 -0.37 8.80
C SER A 318 -18.20 0.62 9.82
N PHE A 319 -19.52 0.59 10.04
CA PHE A 319 -20.13 1.33 11.15
C PHE A 319 -19.97 0.57 12.46
N TYR A 320 -19.72 1.31 13.54
CA TYR A 320 -19.55 0.77 14.89
C TYR A 320 -20.50 1.46 15.85
N GLU A 321 -21.26 0.68 16.62
CA GLU A 321 -22.06 1.23 17.72
C GLU A 321 -21.25 1.24 19.01
N SER A 322 -21.34 2.32 19.80
CA SER A 322 -20.67 2.43 21.08
C SER A 322 -21.52 3.11 22.15
N GLU A 323 -21.25 2.77 23.40
CA GLU A 323 -21.75 3.54 24.54
C GLU A 323 -21.09 4.94 24.62
N PRO A 324 -21.74 5.94 25.23
CA PRO A 324 -21.13 7.24 25.45
C PRO A 324 -19.90 7.16 26.35
N ALA A 325 -18.81 7.86 25.98
CA ALA A 325 -17.53 7.75 26.68
C ALA A 325 -17.33 8.73 27.85
N TYR A 326 -17.88 9.96 27.76
CA TYR A 326 -17.55 11.04 28.70
C TYR A 326 -18.78 11.72 29.32
N TYR A 327 -19.94 11.62 28.68
CA TYR A 327 -21.23 12.08 29.20
C TYR A 327 -22.19 10.91 29.04
N LEU A 328 -22.54 10.25 30.14
CA LEU A 328 -23.16 8.91 30.09
C LEU A 328 -24.68 8.94 29.90
N ASP A 329 -25.32 10.07 30.21
CA ASP A 329 -26.78 10.24 30.11
C ASP A 329 -27.19 10.69 28.71
N GLN A 330 -26.93 9.84 27.71
CA GLN A 330 -27.31 10.04 26.31
C GLN A 330 -27.38 8.70 25.55
N ASP A 331 -27.99 8.71 24.37
CA ASP A 331 -28.08 7.54 23.51
C ASP A 331 -26.71 7.06 23.00
N SER A 332 -26.67 5.80 22.55
CA SER A 332 -25.52 5.21 21.87
C SER A 332 -25.08 6.02 20.65
N PHE A 333 -23.80 5.93 20.33
CA PHE A 333 -23.24 6.52 19.11
C PHE A 333 -23.14 5.47 18.02
N VAL A 334 -23.35 5.89 16.77
CA VAL A 334 -22.80 5.19 15.59
C VAL A 334 -21.55 5.96 15.16
N ASN A 335 -20.48 5.23 14.87
CA ASN A 335 -19.17 5.77 14.55
C ASN A 335 -18.60 5.11 13.29
N ALA A 336 -17.69 5.81 12.61
CA ALA A 336 -16.90 5.28 11.51
C ALA A 336 -15.61 6.10 11.35
N VAL A 337 -14.63 5.56 10.63
CA VAL A 337 -13.42 6.28 10.21
C VAL A 337 -13.40 6.36 8.69
N VAL A 338 -13.03 7.53 8.17
CA VAL A 338 -12.82 7.78 6.75
C VAL A 338 -11.33 8.00 6.51
N LEU A 339 -10.75 7.26 5.56
CA LEU A 339 -9.43 7.51 5.03
C LEU A 339 -9.54 8.43 3.81
N LEU A 340 -8.98 9.63 3.93
CA LEU A 340 -9.02 10.67 2.91
C LEU A 340 -7.60 10.94 2.40
N ARG A 341 -7.43 11.17 1.10
CA ARG A 341 -6.25 11.84 0.53
C ARG A 341 -6.62 13.28 0.22
N THR A 342 -5.84 14.25 0.68
CA THR A 342 -6.20 15.66 0.53
C THR A 342 -4.98 16.58 0.47
N GLY A 343 -5.00 17.56 -0.44
CA GLY A 343 -4.03 18.67 -0.43
C GLY A 343 -4.43 19.83 0.49
N ILE A 344 -5.60 19.76 1.14
CA ILE A 344 -6.07 20.80 2.07
C ILE A 344 -5.20 20.80 3.34
N PRO A 345 -4.64 21.95 3.77
CA PRO A 345 -3.92 22.05 5.03
C PRO A 345 -4.80 21.68 6.25
N PRO A 346 -4.26 21.02 7.30
CA PRO A 346 -5.06 20.50 8.42
C PRO A 346 -6.01 21.52 9.08
N LYS A 347 -5.57 22.76 9.24
CA LYS A 347 -6.39 23.84 9.84
C LYS A 347 -7.57 24.25 8.94
N GLU A 348 -7.38 24.26 7.63
CA GLU A 348 -8.43 24.56 6.67
C GLU A 348 -9.41 23.38 6.56
N LEU A 349 -8.88 22.15 6.56
CA LEU A 349 -9.68 20.93 6.62
C LEU A 349 -10.60 20.93 7.84
N LEU A 350 -10.10 21.29 9.02
CA LEU A 350 -10.92 21.45 10.23
C LEU A 350 -12.08 22.43 10.02
N GLY A 351 -11.84 23.54 9.31
CA GLY A 351 -12.88 24.50 8.94
C GLY A 351 -13.97 23.90 8.04
N TYR A 352 -13.56 23.10 7.05
CA TYR A 352 -14.50 22.36 6.19
C TYR A 352 -15.30 21.31 6.97
N LEU A 353 -14.66 20.54 7.86
CA LEU A 353 -15.35 19.57 8.71
C LEU A 353 -16.40 20.25 9.60
N HIS A 354 -16.06 21.39 10.21
CA HIS A 354 -17.04 22.18 10.95
C HIS A 354 -18.19 22.68 10.09
N ALA A 355 -17.95 23.01 8.81
CA ALA A 355 -19.00 23.41 7.89
C ALA A 355 -19.97 22.25 7.59
N VAL A 356 -19.46 21.04 7.37
CA VAL A 356 -20.26 19.81 7.21
C VAL A 356 -21.07 19.51 8.48
N GLU A 357 -20.47 19.65 9.65
CA GLU A 357 -21.23 19.45 10.89
C GLU A 357 -22.38 20.47 11.04
N ASN A 358 -22.13 21.73 10.69
CA ASN A 358 -23.14 22.79 10.78
C ASN A 358 -24.27 22.57 9.77
N SER A 359 -23.98 22.10 8.55
CA SER A 359 -25.01 21.76 7.56
C SER A 359 -25.90 20.61 8.03
N LEU A 360 -25.34 19.69 8.82
CA LEU A 360 -26.03 18.56 9.47
C LEU A 360 -26.65 18.93 10.83
N GLY A 361 -26.78 20.22 11.15
CA GLY A 361 -27.51 20.69 12.32
C GLY A 361 -26.78 20.58 13.65
N ARG A 362 -25.44 20.53 13.66
CA ARG A 362 -24.65 20.52 14.90
C ARG A 362 -24.85 21.82 15.70
N VAL A 363 -25.31 21.70 16.94
CA VAL A 363 -25.39 22.82 17.90
C VAL A 363 -24.47 22.54 19.10
N ARG A 364 -23.59 23.48 19.46
CA ARG A 364 -22.58 23.34 20.54
C ARG A 364 -23.06 24.02 21.83
N GLU A 365 -24.09 23.47 22.49
CA GLU A 365 -24.58 24.03 23.77
C GLU A 365 -23.91 23.42 25.00
N VAL A 366 -23.62 22.11 24.99
CA VAL A 366 -23.06 21.37 26.13
C VAL A 366 -21.79 20.64 25.70
N ARG A 367 -20.71 20.76 26.50
CA ARG A 367 -19.45 20.04 26.26
C ARG A 367 -19.68 18.52 26.34
N ASN A 368 -19.31 17.79 25.28
CA ASN A 368 -19.53 16.34 25.11
C ASN A 368 -21.02 15.91 25.12
N GLY A 369 -21.95 16.85 24.92
CA GLY A 369 -23.38 16.54 24.86
C GLY A 369 -23.81 15.89 23.54
N PRO A 370 -25.11 15.56 23.43
CA PRO A 370 -25.68 14.94 22.24
C PRO A 370 -25.51 15.79 20.98
N ARG A 371 -25.25 15.15 19.84
CA ARG A 371 -24.94 15.80 18.56
C ARG A 371 -25.33 14.95 17.35
N THR A 372 -25.69 15.65 16.28
CA THR A 372 -26.11 15.04 15.01
C THR A 372 -24.93 14.49 14.20
N CYS A 373 -23.78 15.14 14.26
CA CYS A 373 -22.53 14.67 13.67
C CYS A 373 -21.34 15.33 14.38
N ASP A 374 -20.25 14.59 14.52
CA ASP A 374 -18.94 15.06 14.99
C ASP A 374 -17.87 14.46 14.09
N LEU A 375 -17.04 15.32 13.52
CA LEU A 375 -15.95 14.99 12.60
C LEU A 375 -14.64 15.48 13.20
N ASP A 376 -13.78 14.55 13.61
CA ASP A 376 -12.46 14.82 14.18
C ASP A 376 -11.37 14.44 13.16
N ILE A 377 -10.36 15.31 12.96
CA ILE A 377 -9.11 14.87 12.31
C ILE A 377 -8.34 14.05 13.35
N LEU A 378 -8.21 12.75 13.10
CA LEU A 378 -7.55 11.79 13.98
C LEU A 378 -6.04 11.80 13.81
N ASP A 379 -5.59 11.76 12.57
CA ASP A 379 -4.18 11.74 12.19
C ASP A 379 -4.03 12.35 10.81
N TYR A 380 -2.86 12.89 10.51
CA TYR A 380 -2.55 13.50 9.22
C TYR A 380 -1.11 13.12 8.88
N GLN A 381 -0.91 12.53 7.70
CA GLN A 381 0.34 11.85 7.34
C GLN A 381 1.58 12.71 7.65
N LEU A 382 2.44 12.21 8.54
CA LEU A 382 3.70 12.83 8.95
C LEU A 382 3.58 14.25 9.54
N TYR A 383 2.37 14.67 9.91
CA TYR A 383 2.11 16.00 10.44
C TYR A 383 1.79 15.95 11.94
N VAL A 384 2.68 16.53 12.75
CA VAL A 384 2.50 16.66 14.20
C VAL A 384 2.37 18.14 14.54
N VAL A 385 1.31 18.49 15.27
CA VAL A 385 1.09 19.87 15.74
C VAL A 385 0.48 19.86 17.13
N ASP A 386 0.90 20.80 17.96
CA ASP A 386 0.24 21.15 19.21
C ASP A 386 -0.03 22.65 19.21
N ALA A 387 -1.25 23.04 18.87
CA ALA A 387 -1.68 24.43 18.79
C ALA A 387 -3.06 24.58 19.43
N ASP A 388 -3.37 25.79 19.94
CA ASP A 388 -4.62 26.10 20.64
C ASP A 388 -5.89 25.69 19.89
N VAL A 389 -5.83 25.67 18.56
CA VAL A 389 -6.97 25.36 17.68
C VAL A 389 -7.00 23.94 17.15
N LEU A 390 -5.87 23.22 17.17
CA LEU A 390 -5.73 21.88 16.58
C LEU A 390 -4.48 21.18 17.14
N THR A 391 -4.67 19.99 17.69
CA THR A 391 -3.59 19.09 18.12
C THR A 391 -3.67 17.81 17.29
N LEU A 392 -2.59 17.46 16.58
CA LEU A 392 -2.46 16.23 15.79
C LEU A 392 -1.18 15.47 16.12
N PRO A 393 -1.21 14.12 16.17
CA PRO A 393 -2.41 13.27 16.12
C PRO A 393 -3.38 13.58 17.27
N HIS A 394 -4.67 13.28 17.10
CA HIS A 394 -5.69 13.66 18.06
C HIS A 394 -5.37 13.07 19.45
N PRO A 395 -5.30 13.89 20.52
CA PRO A 395 -4.69 13.49 21.80
C PRO A 395 -5.43 12.36 22.53
N ARG A 396 -6.72 12.17 22.24
CA ARG A 396 -7.55 11.09 22.81
C ARG A 396 -7.88 9.98 21.82
N LEU A 397 -7.16 9.87 20.69
CA LEU A 397 -7.42 8.84 19.68
C LEU A 397 -7.29 7.43 20.29
N LEU A 398 -6.15 7.17 20.95
CA LEU A 398 -5.77 5.84 21.42
C LEU A 398 -6.60 5.32 22.60
N GLU A 399 -7.30 6.19 23.33
CA GLU A 399 -8.15 5.78 24.46
C GLU A 399 -9.57 5.35 24.05
N ARG A 400 -9.98 5.61 22.78
CA ARG A 400 -11.36 5.43 22.29
C ARG A 400 -11.49 4.18 21.42
N ASP A 401 -12.21 3.16 21.90
CA ASP A 401 -12.41 1.91 21.14
C ASP A 401 -13.11 2.16 19.80
N PHE A 402 -14.15 3.00 19.80
CA PHE A 402 -14.92 3.41 18.61
C PHE A 402 -14.13 4.22 17.57
N VAL A 403 -12.85 4.53 17.86
CA VAL A 403 -11.90 5.11 16.89
C VAL A 403 -10.84 4.08 16.51
N VAL A 404 -10.26 3.39 17.49
CA VAL A 404 -9.17 2.42 17.29
C VAL A 404 -9.62 1.24 16.43
N GLN A 405 -10.77 0.63 16.71
CA GLN A 405 -11.29 -0.53 15.97
C GLN A 405 -11.53 -0.20 14.47
N PRO A 406 -12.32 0.83 14.11
CA PRO A 406 -12.54 1.18 12.70
C PRO A 406 -11.26 1.66 11.99
N LEU A 407 -10.33 2.33 12.68
CA LEU A 407 -9.05 2.71 12.09
C LEU A 407 -8.22 1.48 11.72
N LEU A 408 -8.09 0.51 12.63
CA LEU A 408 -7.35 -0.73 12.39
C LEU A 408 -8.03 -1.64 11.36
N GLU A 409 -9.34 -1.50 11.13
CA GLU A 409 -10.04 -2.15 10.01
C GLU A 409 -9.56 -1.64 8.64
N LEU A 410 -9.23 -0.34 8.54
CA LEU A 410 -8.75 0.29 7.32
C LEU A 410 -7.23 0.09 7.14
N LEU A 411 -6.48 0.36 8.19
CA LEU A 411 -5.01 0.37 8.19
C LEU A 411 -4.49 -0.48 9.36
N PRO A 412 -4.46 -1.82 9.22
CA PRO A 412 -3.86 -2.67 10.24
C PRO A 412 -2.39 -2.31 10.46
N GLY A 413 -1.96 -2.25 11.72
CA GLY A 413 -0.58 -1.88 12.06
C GLY A 413 -0.23 -0.41 11.80
N HIS A 414 -1.22 0.48 11.69
CA HIS A 414 -0.99 1.91 11.49
C HIS A 414 -0.11 2.50 12.60
N VAL A 415 0.79 3.39 12.20
CA VAL A 415 1.66 4.16 13.09
C VAL A 415 1.36 5.63 12.83
N LEU A 416 0.95 6.34 13.88
CA LEU A 416 0.55 7.75 13.81
C LEU A 416 1.72 8.64 13.37
N ALA A 417 1.42 9.89 13.00
CA ALA A 417 2.44 10.86 12.59
C ALA A 417 3.53 11.14 13.66
N ASN A 418 3.23 10.88 14.94
CA ASN A 418 4.17 11.02 16.06
C ASN A 418 4.90 9.70 16.41
N ASP A 419 4.90 8.74 15.50
CA ASP A 419 5.56 7.43 15.61
C ASP A 419 4.98 6.51 16.70
N VAL A 420 3.77 6.80 17.18
CA VAL A 420 3.05 5.94 18.13
C VAL A 420 2.20 4.91 17.39
N PRO A 421 2.39 3.59 17.61
CA PRO A 421 1.55 2.56 17.01
C PRO A 421 0.10 2.62 17.53
N VAL A 422 -0.86 2.41 16.64
CA VAL A 422 -2.26 2.24 17.03
C VAL A 422 -2.47 0.81 17.53
N SER A 423 -2.92 0.66 18.78
CA SER A 423 -3.23 -0.63 19.40
C SER A 423 -4.48 -0.53 20.27
N VAL A 424 -5.19 -1.65 20.40
CA VAL A 424 -6.33 -1.82 21.32
C VAL A 424 -5.91 -1.80 22.80
N ASP A 425 -4.63 -1.98 23.12
CA ASP A 425 -4.15 -2.05 24.51
C ASP A 425 -4.31 -0.72 25.27
N GLY A 426 -4.31 0.41 24.56
CA GLY A 426 -4.47 1.75 25.13
C GLY A 426 -5.92 2.18 25.34
N VAL A 427 -6.89 1.38 24.90
CA VAL A 427 -8.31 1.71 24.94
C VAL A 427 -8.83 1.67 26.37
N THR A 428 -9.51 2.74 26.79
CA THR A 428 -10.08 2.86 28.15
C THR A 428 -11.57 3.19 28.17
N VAL A 429 -12.13 3.70 27.07
CA VAL A 429 -13.53 4.17 27.01
C VAL A 429 -14.23 3.79 25.71
N GLY A 430 -15.57 3.83 25.75
CA GLY A 430 -16.42 3.79 24.55
C GLY A 430 -16.36 2.47 23.80
N LYS A 431 -16.45 1.35 24.51
CA LYS A 431 -16.47 0.00 23.92
C LYS A 431 -17.44 -0.05 22.74
N SER A 432 -16.98 -0.62 21.63
CA SER A 432 -17.68 -0.57 20.37
C SER A 432 -17.93 -1.96 19.78
N VAL A 433 -18.99 -2.08 18.99
CA VAL A 433 -19.38 -3.30 18.29
C VAL A 433 -19.64 -2.95 16.83
N ARG A 434 -19.04 -3.71 15.91
CA ARG A 434 -19.28 -3.58 14.47
C ARG A 434 -20.75 -3.90 14.16
N LEU A 435 -21.42 -3.04 13.40
CA LEU A 435 -22.82 -3.17 13.00
C LEU A 435 -23.03 -4.02 11.75
#